data_AF-A0A3S4T4V4-F1
#
_entry.id   AF-A0A3S4T4V4-F1
#
_cell.length_a   1.000
_cell.length_b   1.000
_cell.length_c   1.000
_cell.angle_alpha   90.00
_cell.angle_beta   90.00
_cell.angle_gamma   90.00
#
_symmetry.space_group_name_H-M   'P 1'
#
loop_
_entity.id
_entity.type
_entity.pdbx_description
1 polymer ?
#
loop_
_entity_poly.entity_id
_entity_poly.type
_entity_poly.pdbx_seq_one_letter_code
_entity_poly.pdbx_strand_id
1 'polypeptide(L)'
;MYTPGEEIVQIVDEHNRELGELPRRLMREQRLIHRASYILVFNAAGELFIQKRTASKDVYPGYWDVAAGGVVQAGETYEQSAERELSEELGVGPVK
;
A
#
# COMPACT_ATOMS: atom_id res chain seq x y z
N MET A 1 15.17 -13.42 3.00
CA MET A 1 13.69 -13.46 2.94
C MET A 1 13.19 -12.05 3.13
N TYR A 2 12.26 -11.60 2.29
CA TYR A 2 11.61 -10.30 2.45
C TYR A 2 10.57 -10.39 3.58
N THR A 3 10.61 -9.43 4.51
CA THR A 3 9.72 -9.39 5.68
C THR A 3 8.96 -8.05 5.66
N PRO A 4 7.68 -8.03 5.23
CA PRO A 4 6.91 -6.79 5.12
C PRO A 4 6.87 -5.96 6.41
N GLY A 5 6.92 -6.62 7.57
CA GLY A 5 6.93 -5.93 8.87
C GLY A 5 8.15 -5.04 9.14
N GLU A 6 9.28 -5.31 8.45
CA GLU A 6 10.55 -4.57 8.62
C GLU A 6 10.67 -3.40 7.64
N GLU A 7 9.72 -3.21 6.73
CA GLU A 7 9.66 -2.02 5.88
C GLU A 7 9.54 -0.76 6.73
N ILE A 8 10.35 0.26 6.44
CA ILE A 8 10.29 1.54 7.12
C ILE A 8 9.22 2.41 6.46
N VAL A 9 8.31 2.95 7.28
CA VAL A 9 7.14 3.71 6.81
C VAL A 9 7.10 5.08 7.47
N GLN A 10 6.55 6.05 6.74
CA GLN A 10 6.38 7.41 7.23
C GLN A 10 5.20 7.49 8.22
N ILE A 11 5.48 7.95 9.44
CA ILE A 11 4.46 8.29 10.44
C ILE A 11 4.11 9.77 10.31
N VAL A 12 2.82 10.08 10.41
CA VAL A 12 2.30 11.43 10.28
C VAL A 12 1.30 11.78 11.37
N ASP A 13 1.05 13.08 11.58
CA ASP A 13 -0.07 13.57 12.36
C ASP A 13 -1.39 13.55 11.56
N GLU A 14 -2.49 13.94 12.18
CA GLU A 14 -3.82 14.08 11.55
C GLU A 14 -3.89 15.13 10.44
N HIS A 15 -2.86 15.97 10.33
CA HIS A 15 -2.71 16.99 9.29
C HIS A 15 -1.68 16.57 8.23
N ASN A 16 -1.30 15.29 8.20
CA ASN A 16 -0.34 14.70 7.27
C ASN A 16 1.09 15.27 7.37
N ARG A 17 1.44 15.89 8.50
CA ARG A 17 2.80 16.35 8.78
C ARG A 17 3.65 15.21 9.32
N GLU A 18 4.88 15.14 8.87
CA GLU A 18 5.80 14.06 9.21
C GLU A 18 6.26 14.14 10.67
N LEU A 19 6.13 13.02 11.39
CA LEU A 19 6.54 12.89 12.79
C LEU A 19 7.81 12.04 12.96
N GLY A 20 8.07 11.16 12.00
CA GLY A 20 9.23 10.26 12.00
C GLY A 20 8.97 8.99 11.20
N GLU A 21 9.91 8.07 11.26
CA GLU A 21 9.90 6.82 10.49
C GLU A 21 10.04 5.62 11.43
N LEU A 22 9.26 4.57 11.20
CA LEU A 22 9.30 3.35 12.02
C LEU A 22 9.07 2.10 11.15
N PRO A 23 9.52 0.92 11.58
CA PRO A 23 9.10 -0.35 10.99
C PRO A 23 7.58 -0.48 10.95
N ARG A 24 7.05 -0.98 9.82
CA ARG A 24 5.63 -1.23 9.59
C ARG A 24 5.01 -2.07 10.69
N ARG A 25 5.75 -3.04 11.25
CA ARG A 25 5.29 -3.85 12.38
C ARG A 25 4.96 -2.99 13.60
N LEU A 26 5.81 -2.02 13.95
CA LEU A 26 5.58 -1.11 15.08
C LEU A 26 4.45 -0.13 14.78
N MET A 27 4.36 0.38 13.55
CA MET A 27 3.23 1.21 13.11
C MET A 27 1.88 0.49 13.33
N ARG A 28 1.79 -0.80 12.96
CA ARG A 28 0.60 -1.62 13.17
C ARG A 28 0.32 -1.90 14.65
N GLU A 29 1.36 -2.28 15.40
CA GLU A 29 1.26 -2.60 16.83
C GLU A 29 0.77 -1.40 17.66
N GLN A 30 1.28 -0.22 17.36
CA GLN A 30 0.96 1.03 18.06
C GLN A 30 -0.22 1.79 17.44
N ARG A 31 -0.78 1.30 16.32
CA ARG A 31 -1.89 1.92 15.58
C ARG A 31 -1.62 3.37 15.18
N LEU A 32 -0.40 3.64 14.72
CA LEU A 32 0.03 4.98 14.33
C LEU A 32 -0.60 5.41 13.00
N ILE A 33 -0.88 6.71 12.87
CA ILE A 33 -1.32 7.31 11.61
C ILE A 33 -0.15 7.28 10.63
N HIS A 34 -0.42 6.78 9.43
CA HIS A 34 0.56 6.57 8.37
C HIS A 34 -0.06 6.89 7.02
N ARG A 35 0.79 7.06 6.01
CA ARG A 35 0.38 7.26 4.62
C ARG A 35 0.12 5.93 3.92
N ALA A 36 -0.87 5.91 3.04
CA ALA A 36 -1.20 4.77 2.19
C ALA A 36 -1.65 5.26 0.81
N SER A 37 -1.45 4.42 -0.21
CA SER A 37 -1.94 4.63 -1.57
C SER A 37 -2.99 3.56 -1.89
N TYR A 38 -4.06 3.97 -2.60
CA TYR A 38 -5.12 3.08 -3.06
C TYR A 38 -5.46 3.43 -4.50
N ILE A 39 -5.38 2.45 -5.39
CA ILE A 39 -5.50 2.61 -6.83
C ILE A 39 -6.71 1.82 -7.30
N LEU A 40 -7.66 2.54 -7.90
CA LEU A 40 -8.81 1.93 -8.57
C LEU A 40 -8.44 1.71 -10.03
N VAL A 41 -8.54 0.46 -10.47
CA VAL A 41 -8.20 0.07 -11.84
C VAL A 41 -9.49 -0.18 -12.62
N PHE A 42 -9.64 0.53 -13.73
CA PHE A 42 -10.78 0.38 -14.63
C PHE A 42 -10.31 -0.18 -15.97
N ASN A 43 -11.07 -1.08 -16.56
CA ASN A 43 -10.84 -1.50 -17.94
C ASN A 43 -11.37 -0.45 -18.93
N ALA A 44 -11.16 -0.67 -20.24
CA ALA A 44 -11.61 0.25 -21.29
C ALA A 44 -13.15 0.39 -21.38
N ALA A 45 -13.91 -0.52 -20.77
CA ALA A 45 -15.37 -0.44 -20.67
C ALA A 45 -15.84 0.35 -19.42
N GLY A 46 -14.92 0.83 -18.57
CA GLY A 46 -15.23 1.55 -17.34
C GLY A 46 -15.62 0.64 -16.17
N GLU A 47 -15.36 -0.66 -16.26
CA GLU A 47 -15.65 -1.61 -15.19
C GLU A 47 -14.50 -1.64 -14.17
N LEU A 48 -14.85 -1.64 -12.88
CA LEU A 48 -13.88 -1.68 -11.79
C LEU A 48 -13.33 -3.10 -11.60
N PHE A 49 -12.01 -3.21 -11.53
CA PHE A 49 -11.33 -4.44 -11.16
C PHE A 49 -11.45 -4.71 -9.66
N ILE A 50 -11.92 -5.91 -9.30
CA ILE A 50 -12.01 -6.37 -7.91
C ILE A 50 -11.04 -7.53 -7.73
N GLN A 51 -10.17 -7.45 -6.73
CA GLN A 51 -9.19 -8.50 -6.42
C GLN A 51 -9.51 -9.26 -5.16
N LYS A 52 -9.15 -10.54 -5.14
CA LYS A 52 -9.12 -11.33 -3.90
C LYS A 52 -7.72 -11.24 -3.31
N ARG A 53 -7.60 -10.69 -2.11
CA ARG A 53 -6.34 -10.50 -1.40
C ARG A 53 -5.66 -11.85 -1.18
N THR A 54 -4.34 -11.89 -1.36
CA THR A 54 -3.55 -13.09 -1.03
C THR A 54 -3.70 -13.47 0.44
N ALA A 55 -3.63 -14.78 0.71
CA ALA A 55 -3.67 -15.31 2.08
C ALA A 55 -2.46 -14.87 2.92
N SER A 56 -1.39 -14.35 2.30
CA SER A 56 -0.19 -13.87 2.97
C SER A 56 -0.26 -12.43 3.48
N LYS A 57 -1.34 -11.67 3.20
CA LYS A 57 -1.49 -10.30 3.74
C LYS A 57 -1.66 -10.36 5.26
N ASP A 58 -1.00 -9.43 5.95
CA ASP A 58 -1.09 -9.22 7.40
C ASP A 58 -2.48 -8.74 7.85
N VAL A 59 -3.19 -8.03 6.96
CA VAL A 59 -4.52 -7.46 7.21
C VAL A 59 -5.52 -7.99 6.17
N TYR A 60 -6.64 -8.53 6.64
CA TYR A 60 -7.74 -9.11 5.84
C TYR A 60 -7.29 -10.10 4.74
N PRO A 61 -6.56 -11.17 5.08
CA PRO A 61 -6.14 -12.18 4.10
C PRO A 61 -7.37 -12.87 3.47
N GLY A 62 -7.38 -13.03 2.15
CA GLY A 62 -8.43 -13.73 1.42
C GLY A 62 -9.73 -12.94 1.17
N TYR A 63 -9.82 -11.69 1.64
CA TYR A 63 -10.98 -10.82 1.42
C TYR A 63 -10.98 -10.25 0.00
N TRP A 64 -12.14 -9.80 -0.46
CA TRP A 64 -12.26 -9.03 -1.69
C TRP A 64 -11.91 -7.55 -1.43
N ASP A 65 -11.17 -6.95 -2.36
CA ASP A 65 -10.69 -5.58 -2.30
C ASP A 65 -10.96 -4.87 -3.64
N VAL A 66 -11.32 -3.59 -3.55
CA VAL A 66 -11.64 -2.73 -4.70
C VAL A 66 -10.42 -1.99 -5.22
N ALA A 67 -9.35 -1.95 -4.44
CA ALA A 67 -8.13 -1.22 -4.77
C ALA A 67 -6.92 -2.15 -4.74
N ALA A 68 -5.98 -1.91 -5.66
CA ALA A 68 -4.59 -2.26 -5.43
C ALA A 68 -3.95 -1.18 -4.56
N GLY A 69 -2.95 -1.53 -3.76
CA GLY A 69 -2.26 -0.53 -2.93
C GLY A 69 -1.79 -1.02 -1.58
N GLY A 70 -1.15 -0.10 -0.86
CA GLY A 70 -0.51 -0.43 0.38
C GLY A 70 0.03 0.78 1.12
N VAL A 71 0.95 0.50 2.04
CA VAL A 71 1.56 1.51 2.90
C VAL A 71 2.63 2.25 2.09
N VAL A 72 2.64 3.58 2.19
CA VAL A 72 3.70 4.39 1.58
C VAL A 72 4.97 4.24 2.42
N GLN A 73 6.06 3.84 1.79
CA GLN A 73 7.35 3.69 2.47
C GLN A 73 7.94 5.06 2.84
N ALA A 74 8.86 5.08 3.81
CA ALA A 74 9.57 6.31 4.15
C ALA A 74 10.37 6.84 2.95
N GLY A 75 10.29 8.15 2.71
CA GLY A 75 10.90 8.80 1.54
C GLY A 75 10.23 8.50 0.19
N GLU A 76 9.17 7.69 0.16
CA GLU A 76 8.40 7.37 -1.05
C GLU A 76 7.29 8.41 -1.27
N THR A 77 7.16 8.90 -2.50
CA THR A 77 6.00 9.70 -2.92
C THR A 77 4.76 8.82 -3.09
N TYR A 78 3.55 9.41 -3.12
CA TYR A 78 2.34 8.62 -3.35
C TYR A 78 2.32 7.96 -4.71
N GLU A 79 2.86 8.64 -5.72
CA GLU A 79 2.96 8.15 -7.11
C GLU A 79 3.91 6.96 -7.20
N GLN A 80 5.08 7.04 -6.55
CA GLN A 80 6.02 5.92 -6.48
C GLN A 80 5.41 4.71 -5.76
N SER A 81 4.71 4.95 -4.65
CA SER A 81 3.98 3.91 -3.92
C SER A 81 2.93 3.26 -4.81
N ALA A 82 2.17 4.06 -5.57
CA ALA A 82 1.14 3.55 -6.46
C ALA A 82 1.70 2.70 -7.59
N GLU A 83 2.80 3.13 -8.22
CA GLU A 83 3.48 2.36 -9.27
C GLU A 83 4.03 1.03 -8.74
N ARG A 84 4.68 1.05 -7.57
CA ARG A 84 5.21 -0.14 -6.92
C ARG A 84 4.11 -1.14 -6.59
N GLU A 85 3.05 -0.70 -5.92
CA GLU A 85 1.95 -1.58 -5.49
C GLU A 85 1.18 -2.16 -6.70
N LEU A 86 0.95 -1.37 -7.75
CA LEU A 86 0.37 -1.86 -9.01
C LEU A 86 1.24 -2.96 -9.65
N SER A 87 2.56 -2.77 -9.65
CA SER A 87 3.50 -3.74 -10.19
C SER A 87 3.55 -5.01 -9.34
N GLU A 88 3.56 -4.89 -8.02
CA GLU A 88 3.64 -6.01 -7.08
C GLU A 88 2.34 -6.85 -7.05
N GLU A 89 1.18 -6.20 -7.02
CA GLU A 89 -0.10 -6.90 -6.89
C GLU A 89 -0.67 -7.36 -8.22
N LEU A 90 -0.55 -6.53 -9.27
CA LEU A 90 -1.23 -6.75 -10.56
C LEU A 90 -0.26 -6.99 -11.72
N GLY A 91 1.05 -6.84 -11.51
CA GLY A 91 2.04 -6.90 -12.60
C GLY A 91 1.94 -5.73 -13.58
N VAL A 92 1.28 -4.63 -13.17
CA VAL A 92 1.08 -3.44 -14.01
C VAL A 92 2.21 -2.45 -13.75
N GLY A 93 2.91 -2.05 -14.80
CA GLY A 93 4.00 -1.08 -14.73
C GLY A 93 3.88 -0.01 -15.82
N PRO A 94 4.78 0.99 -15.81
CA PRO A 94 4.80 2.04 -16.81
C PRO A 94 4.91 1.45 -18.24
N VAL A 95 4.12 2.03 -19.15
CA VAL A 95 4.17 1.68 -20.57
C VAL A 95 5.47 2.25 -21.15
N LYS A 96 6.25 1.41 -21.82
CA LYS A 96 7.47 1.81 -22.52
C LYS A 96 7.17 2.64 -23.77
#